data_AF-A0A1F7PHB4-F1
#
_entry.id   AF-A0A1F7PHB4-F1
#
_cell.length_a   1.000
_cell.length_b   1.000
_cell.length_c   1.000
_cell.angle_alpha   90.00
_cell.angle_beta   90.00
_cell.angle_gamma   90.00
#
_symmetry.space_group_name_H-M   'P 1'
#
loop_
_entity.id
_entity.type
_entity.pdbx_description
1 polymer ?
#
loop_
_entity_poly.entity_id
_entity_poly.type
_entity_poly.pdbx_seq_one_letter_code
_entity_poly.pdbx_strand_id
1 'polypeptide(L)'
;MPVWSMESLMPFVRYVFPGYALCLLGGVLLLAAAGYWTLKSDGVRLRVKPGWWRAAVAFGFLSFIAGIVVQLAGYVQIGAVTWPR
;
A
#
# COMPACT_ATOMS: atom_id res chain seq x y z
N MET A 1 26.56 -9.33 -13.53
CA MET A 1 25.27 -8.86 -12.98
C MET A 1 24.99 -7.51 -13.61
N PRO A 2 23.81 -7.27 -14.22
CA PRO A 2 23.52 -5.95 -14.78
C PRO A 2 23.57 -4.92 -13.64
N VAL A 3 24.45 -3.92 -13.77
CA VAL A 3 24.53 -2.80 -12.85
C VAL A 3 23.43 -1.83 -13.26
N TRP A 4 22.34 -1.80 -12.51
CA TRP A 4 21.30 -0.79 -12.69
C TRP A 4 21.93 0.56 -12.35
N SER A 5 22.07 1.43 -13.36
CA SER A 5 22.49 2.82 -13.12
C SER A 5 21.35 3.55 -12.40
N MET A 6 21.67 4.54 -11.55
CA MET A 6 20.65 5.36 -10.87
C MET A 6 19.62 5.96 -11.84
N GLU A 7 20.04 6.27 -13.06
CA GLU A 7 19.17 6.76 -14.13
C GLU A 7 18.13 5.73 -14.59
N SER A 8 18.51 4.45 -14.67
CA SER A 8 17.58 3.37 -15.03
C SER A 8 16.48 3.11 -13.99
N LEU A 9 16.69 3.56 -12.74
CA LEU A 9 15.73 3.43 -11.64
C LEU A 9 14.77 4.62 -11.53
N MET A 10 15.11 5.79 -12.10
CA MET A 10 14.28 6.99 -11.97
C MET A 10 12.82 6.82 -12.43
N PRO A 11 12.51 6.13 -13.54
CA PRO A 11 11.12 5.88 -13.94
C PRO A 11 10.36 5.05 -12.90
N PHE A 12 11.01 4.03 -12.33
CA PHE A 12 10.41 3.22 -11.27
C PHE A 12 10.11 4.05 -10.02
N VAL A 13 11.08 4.85 -9.58
CA VAL A 13 10.92 5.73 -8.41
C VAL A 13 9.83 6.76 -8.63
N ARG A 14 9.71 7.29 -9.85
CA ARG A 14 8.72 8.32 -10.17
C ARG A 14 7.30 7.76 -10.30
N TYR A 15 7.14 6.62 -10.95
CA TYR A 15 5.82 6.14 -11.39
C TYR A 15 5.27 5.01 -10.54
N VAL A 16 6.12 4.15 -9.96
CA VAL A 16 5.69 2.93 -9.27
C VAL A 16 5.87 3.03 -7.76
N PHE A 17 6.97 3.63 -7.30
CA PHE A 17 7.28 3.75 -5.87
C PHE A 17 6.18 4.44 -5.03
N PRO A 18 5.48 5.49 -5.50
CA PRO A 18 4.37 6.07 -4.73
C PRO A 18 3.27 5.06 -4.41
N GLY A 19 3.01 4.13 -5.32
CA GLY A 19 2.04 3.06 -5.10
C GLY A 19 2.51 2.02 -4.08
N TYR A 20 3.82 1.72 -4.01
CA TYR A 20 4.38 0.89 -2.94
C TYR A 20 4.25 1.56 -1.57
N ALA A 21 4.52 2.86 -1.48
CA ALA A 21 4.37 3.61 -0.24
C ALA A 21 2.92 3.58 0.27
N LEU A 22 1.95 3.71 -0.64
CA LEU A 22 0.52 3.59 -0.32
C LEU A 22 0.13 2.19 0.16
N CYS A 23 0.67 1.13 -0.47
CA CYS A 23 0.46 -0.24 -0.01
C CYS A 23 1.05 -0.48 1.39
N LEU A 24 2.26 0.01 1.65
CA LEU A 24 2.88 -0.11 2.97
C LEU A 24 2.08 0.62 4.04
N LEU A 25 1.66 1.86 3.76
CA LEU A 25 0.80 2.62 4.67
C LEU A 25 -0.51 1.87 4.96
N GLY A 26 -1.18 1.40 3.91
CA GLY A 26 -2.42 0.63 4.04
C GLY A 26 -2.24 -0.66 4.83
N GLY A 27 -1.17 -1.41 4.55
CA GLY A 27 -0.82 -2.64 5.25
C GLY A 27 -0.53 -2.42 6.73
N VAL A 28 0.24 -1.38 7.08
CA VAL A 28 0.55 -1.02 8.47
C VAL A 28 -0.74 -0.67 9.23
N LEU A 29 -1.64 0.10 8.63
CA LEU A 29 -2.92 0.45 9.24
C LEU A 29 -3.81 -0.78 9.48
N LEU A 30 -3.86 -1.69 8.50
CA LEU A 30 -4.59 -2.94 8.63
C LEU A 30 -3.97 -3.87 9.67
N LEU A 31 -2.64 -3.91 9.80
CA LEU A 31 -1.93 -4.68 10.83
C LEU A 31 -2.13 -4.09 12.22
N ALA A 32 -2.05 -2.77 12.37
CA ALA A 32 -2.37 -2.09 13.61
C ALA A 32 -3.82 -2.37 14.03
N ALA A 33 -4.72 -2.43 13.04
CA ALA A 33 -6.07 -2.88 13.26
C ALA A 33 -6.14 -4.40 13.58
N ALA A 34 -5.41 -5.29 12.94
CA ALA A 34 -5.43 -6.69 13.34
C ALA A 34 -4.93 -6.85 14.80
N GLY A 35 -3.82 -6.20 15.16
CA GLY A 35 -3.18 -6.29 16.46
C GLY A 35 -4.04 -5.76 17.62
N TYR A 36 -4.62 -4.56 17.49
CA TYR A 36 -5.50 -4.04 18.55
C TYR A 36 -6.75 -4.91 18.72
N TRP A 37 -7.24 -5.57 17.66
CA TRP A 37 -8.35 -6.51 17.79
C TRP A 37 -7.96 -7.73 18.60
N THR A 38 -6.87 -8.42 18.24
CA THR A 38 -6.41 -9.60 18.97
C THR A 38 -6.21 -9.29 20.46
N LEU A 39 -5.55 -8.17 20.78
CA LEU A 39 -5.32 -7.74 22.17
C LEU A 39 -6.62 -7.43 22.93
N LYS A 40 -7.63 -6.83 22.28
CA LYS A 40 -8.92 -6.52 22.92
C LYS A 40 -9.85 -7.74 23.03
N SER A 41 -9.80 -8.64 22.05
CA SER A 41 -10.59 -9.87 22.03
C SER A 41 -10.15 -10.87 23.09
N ASP A 42 -8.84 -10.96 23.34
CA ASP A 42 -8.30 -11.77 24.45
C ASP A 42 -8.63 -11.18 25.83
N GLY A 43 -8.85 -9.86 25.89
CA GLY A 43 -9.10 -9.15 27.15
C GLY A 43 -10.56 -9.11 27.61
N VAL A 44 -11.55 -8.93 26.73
CA VAL A 44 -12.95 -8.70 27.14
C VAL A 44 -13.95 -9.09 26.04
N ARG A 45 -15.03 -9.78 26.44
CA ARG A 45 -16.26 -10.07 25.67
C ARG A 45 -16.55 -9.04 24.57
N LEU A 46 -16.57 -9.55 23.33
CA LEU A 46 -16.82 -8.87 22.06
C LEU A 46 -17.80 -7.69 22.16
N ARG A 47 -17.27 -6.46 22.33
CA ARG A 47 -18.04 -5.22 22.15
C ARG A 47 -18.09 -4.81 20.68
N VAL A 48 -19.17 -4.11 20.33
CA VAL A 48 -19.35 -3.42 19.03
C VAL A 48 -18.11 -2.58 18.71
N LYS A 49 -17.61 -2.70 17.47
CA LYS A 49 -16.39 -2.01 17.02
C LYS A 49 -16.58 -0.48 17.07
N PRO A 50 -15.66 0.28 17.69
CA PRO A 50 -15.77 1.73 17.73
C PRO A 50 -15.66 2.34 16.32
N GLY A 51 -16.26 3.51 16.09
CA GLY A 51 -16.30 4.14 14.76
C GLY A 51 -14.91 4.39 14.16
N TRP A 52 -13.96 4.87 14.97
CA TRP A 52 -12.58 5.12 14.55
C TRP A 52 -11.86 3.86 14.07
N TRP A 53 -12.23 2.70 14.62
CA TRP A 53 -11.67 1.42 14.23
C TRP A 53 -12.05 1.03 12.82
N ARG A 54 -13.35 1.13 12.53
CA ARG A 54 -13.90 0.81 11.20
C ARG A 54 -13.32 1.77 10.17
N ALA A 55 -13.13 3.03 10.53
CA ALA A 55 -12.45 4.02 9.69
C ALA A 55 -10.98 3.64 9.42
N ALA A 56 -10.21 3.23 10.43
CA ALA A 56 -8.82 2.81 10.25
C ALA A 56 -8.69 1.59 9.32
N VAL A 57 -9.59 0.59 9.46
CA VAL A 57 -9.62 -0.58 8.57
C VAL A 57 -10.01 -0.19 7.15
N ALA A 58 -11.06 0.62 6.99
CA ALA A 58 -11.51 1.07 5.68
C ALA A 58 -10.43 1.91 4.98
N PHE A 59 -9.81 2.84 5.70
CA PHE A 59 -8.73 3.66 5.18
C PHE A 59 -7.51 2.81 4.81
N GLY A 60 -7.11 1.87 5.66
CA GLY A 60 -6.01 0.94 5.38
C GLY A 60 -6.26 0.12 4.09
N PHE A 61 -7.48 -0.40 3.92
CA PHE A 61 -7.85 -1.13 2.70
C PHE A 61 -7.86 -0.23 1.46
N LEU A 62 -8.44 0.97 1.54
CA LEU A 62 -8.48 1.93 0.44
C LEU A 62 -7.08 2.37 0.02
N SER A 63 -6.20 2.69 0.98
CA SER A 63 -4.80 3.03 0.70
C SER A 63 -4.06 1.87 0.03
N PHE A 64 -4.32 0.63 0.46
CA PHE A 64 -3.70 -0.55 -0.15
C PHE A 64 -4.13 -0.75 -1.61
N ILE A 65 -5.43 -0.66 -1.89
CA ILE A 65 -5.97 -0.79 -3.26
C ILE A 65 -5.50 0.38 -4.14
N ALA A 66 -5.52 1.61 -3.62
CA ALA A 66 -5.00 2.77 -4.35
C ALA A 66 -3.52 2.58 -4.70
N GLY A 67 -2.72 2.03 -3.78
CA GLY A 67 -1.33 1.69 -4.03
C GLY A 67 -1.14 0.69 -5.16
N ILE A 68 -1.96 -0.38 -5.22
CA ILE A 68 -1.93 -1.36 -6.31
C ILE A 68 -2.25 -0.69 -7.66
N VAL A 69 -3.30 0.13 -7.71
CA VAL A 69 -3.72 0.82 -8.94
C VAL A 69 -2.62 1.77 -9.43
N VAL A 70 -2.00 2.54 -8.53
CA VAL A 70 -0.89 3.43 -8.87
C VAL A 70 0.32 2.64 -9.39
N GLN A 71 0.67 1.51 -8.78
CA GLN A 71 1.74 0.65 -9.28
C GLN A 71 1.46 0.13 -10.69
N LEU A 72 0.25 -0.40 -10.93
CA LEU A 72 -0.17 -0.88 -12.25
C LEU A 72 -0.07 0.22 -13.32
N ALA A 73 -0.62 1.40 -13.03
CA ALA A 73 -0.51 2.56 -13.92
C ALA A 73 0.95 2.95 -14.16
N GLY A 74 1.77 2.93 -13.12
CA GLY A 74 3.18 3.25 -13.21
C GLY A 74 3.97 2.26 -14.07
N TYR A 75 3.70 0.96 -13.96
CA TYR A 75 4.33 -0.05 -14.81
C TYR A 75 3.94 0.10 -16.28
N VAL A 76 2.67 0.45 -16.56
CA VAL A 76 2.22 0.77 -17.92
C VAL A 76 2.96 1.99 -18.47
N GLN A 77 3.14 3.04 -17.67
CA GLN A 77 3.89 4.24 -18.06
C GLN A 77 5.38 3.93 -18.31
N ILE A 78 6.01 3.14 -17.46
CA ILE A 78 7.40 2.70 -17.68
C ILE A 78 7.50 1.96 -19.01
N GLY A 79 6.61 1.00 -19.27
CA GLY A 79 6.58 0.26 -20.54
C GLY A 79 6.43 1.17 -21.76
N ALA A 80 5.58 2.20 -21.67
CA ALA A 80 5.39 3.18 -22.74
C ALA A 80 6.63 4.04 -23.00
N VAL A 81 7.41 4.36 -21.96
CA VAL A 81 8.64 5.17 -22.07
C VAL A 81 9.84 4.33 -22.51
N THR A 82 9.92 3.06 -22.08
CA THR A 82 11.04 2.17 -22.43
C THR A 82 10.91 1.53 -23.81
N TRP A 83 9.67 1.34 -24.30
CA TRP A 83 9.40 0.73 -25.61
C TRP A 83 8.56 1.67 -26.48
N PRO A 84 9.08 2.86 -26.86
CA PRO A 84 8.39 3.72 -27.80
C PRO A 84 8.23 2.96 -29.13
N ARG A 85 7.01 2.93 -29.65
CA ARG A 85 6.72 2.40 -30.99
C ARG A 85 7.35 3.27 -32.07
#